data_AF-A0A0S7ES48-F1
#
_entry.id   AF-A0A0S7ES48-F1
#
_cell.length_a   1.000
_cell.length_b   1.000
_cell.length_c   1.000
_cell.angle_alpha   90.00
_cell.angle_beta   90.00
_cell.angle_gamma   90.00
#
_symmetry.space_group_name_H-M   'P 1'
#
loop_
_entity.id
_entity.type
_entity.pdbx_description
1 polymer ?
#
loop_
_entity_poly.entity_id
_entity_poly.type
_entity_poly.pdbx_seq_one_letter_code
_entity_poly.pdbx_strand_id
1 'polypeptide(L)'
;MRDAVMKLGGDPEKINPVCPADLVIDHSIQVDFNRKSDSLQKNQDLEFDRNRERFQFLKWGSKAFKNMRIIPPGSGIVHQVNLEYLARVVFNYNGFFYPDSLVGTDSHTTMIDGLGVLGWGVGGIEAEAVMLGQPISMVLPEVVGYKLHGTPDKLITSTDIVLTVTKHLRQVGVVGKFVEFFGPGVAQLSIADRATIANMCPEYGATAAFFPVDDISVKYLEQTGREPETLAYITKYLKATGMFRDYNNTAQDPDFTQVVQLDLGTVVPCCSGPKRPQDRIPVSDMKMDFESCLGAKQGFKGFQVAPERHDAAVPFQFGGKEYTLGHGSVVIAAITSCTNTSNPSVMLGAGLLAKKAIEYGLSVKPYIKTSLSPGSGVVTYYLKKSGVMDCMSQLG
;
A
#
# COMPACT_ATOMS: atom_id res chain seq x y z
N MET A 1 -16.78 -17.43 -20.21
CA MET A 1 -16.04 -18.64 -20.64
C MET A 1 -16.86 -19.92 -20.56
N ARG A 2 -17.50 -20.25 -19.41
CA ARG A 2 -18.36 -21.45 -19.29
C ARG A 2 -19.36 -21.62 -20.43
N ASP A 3 -20.14 -20.59 -20.75
CA ASP A 3 -21.10 -20.62 -21.86
C ASP A 3 -20.45 -20.88 -23.23
N ALA A 4 -19.26 -20.31 -23.46
CA ALA A 4 -18.54 -20.50 -24.72
C ALA A 4 -18.02 -21.94 -24.86
N VAL A 5 -17.47 -22.51 -23.78
CA VAL A 5 -17.02 -23.91 -23.76
C VAL A 5 -18.20 -24.86 -23.98
N MET A 6 -19.35 -24.59 -23.34
CA MET A 6 -20.57 -25.36 -23.53
C MET A 6 -21.08 -25.29 -24.97
N LYS A 7 -21.10 -24.10 -25.59
CA LYS A 7 -21.49 -23.93 -27.01
C LYS A 7 -20.58 -24.70 -27.98
N LEU A 8 -19.32 -24.89 -27.63
CA LEU A 8 -18.36 -25.68 -28.40
C LEU A 8 -18.39 -27.18 -28.07
N GLY A 9 -19.33 -27.64 -27.22
CA GLY A 9 -19.47 -29.04 -26.83
C GLY A 9 -18.46 -29.54 -25.79
N GLY A 10 -17.73 -28.63 -25.14
CA GLY A 10 -16.81 -28.95 -24.05
C GLY A 10 -17.45 -28.92 -22.67
N ASP A 11 -16.72 -29.40 -21.66
CA ASP A 11 -17.15 -29.37 -20.26
C ASP A 11 -16.92 -27.98 -19.63
N PRO A 12 -17.97 -27.21 -19.29
CA PRO A 12 -17.84 -25.89 -18.68
C PRO A 12 -17.19 -25.93 -17.28
N GLU A 13 -17.22 -27.07 -16.57
CA GLU A 13 -16.57 -27.20 -15.27
C GLU A 13 -15.04 -27.19 -15.35
N LYS A 14 -14.47 -27.28 -16.56
CA LYS A 14 -13.04 -26.99 -16.77
C LYS A 14 -12.71 -25.50 -16.56
N ILE A 15 -13.70 -24.62 -16.64
CA ILE A 15 -13.53 -23.21 -16.27
C ILE A 15 -13.71 -23.11 -14.75
N ASN A 16 -12.63 -23.44 -14.04
CA ASN A 16 -12.52 -23.37 -12.58
C ASN A 16 -11.08 -23.05 -12.17
N PRO A 17 -10.86 -22.20 -11.15
CA PRO A 17 -9.52 -21.94 -10.63
C PRO A 17 -8.82 -23.22 -10.14
N VAL A 18 -7.61 -23.48 -10.64
CA VAL A 18 -6.74 -24.59 -10.20
C VAL A 18 -5.81 -24.21 -9.06
N CYS A 19 -5.68 -22.91 -8.77
CA CYS A 19 -4.96 -22.35 -7.64
C CYS A 19 -5.93 -21.61 -6.67
N PRO A 20 -5.50 -21.30 -5.44
CA PRO A 20 -6.25 -20.43 -4.54
C PRO A 20 -6.49 -19.04 -5.16
N ALA A 21 -7.71 -18.53 -5.04
CA ALA A 21 -8.09 -17.18 -5.45
C ALA A 21 -8.78 -16.47 -4.28
N ASP A 22 -8.14 -15.43 -3.73
CA ASP A 22 -8.65 -14.64 -2.63
C ASP A 22 -9.12 -13.26 -3.17
N LEU A 23 -10.41 -12.96 -3.05
CA LEU A 23 -11.00 -11.68 -3.47
C LEU A 23 -11.39 -10.86 -2.25
N VAL A 24 -10.92 -9.62 -2.16
CA VAL A 24 -11.28 -8.68 -1.10
C VAL A 24 -12.20 -7.60 -1.68
N ILE A 25 -13.31 -7.32 -1.00
CA ILE A 25 -14.24 -6.25 -1.40
C ILE A 25 -13.90 -4.97 -0.63
N ASP A 26 -13.20 -4.06 -1.29
CA ASP A 26 -12.65 -2.83 -0.69
C ASP A 26 -12.83 -1.57 -1.55
N HIS A 27 -13.05 -1.71 -2.87
CA HIS A 27 -13.22 -0.61 -3.83
C HIS A 27 -14.67 -0.09 -3.97
N SER A 28 -15.56 -0.43 -3.05
CA SER A 28 -17.00 -0.05 -3.12
C SER A 28 -17.44 1.00 -2.10
N ILE A 29 -16.76 1.12 -0.96
CA ILE A 29 -17.07 2.11 0.07
C ILE A 29 -16.62 3.51 -0.35
N GLN A 30 -17.39 4.52 0.03
CA GLN A 30 -17.08 5.92 -0.24
C GLN A 30 -17.16 6.74 1.05
N VAL A 31 -16.42 7.85 1.11
CA VAL A 31 -16.47 8.80 2.23
C VAL A 31 -17.65 9.74 2.02
N ASP A 32 -18.89 9.21 2.05
CA ASP A 32 -20.13 10.00 1.97
C ASP A 32 -20.29 10.86 3.23
N PHE A 33 -20.02 10.26 4.38
CA PHE A 33 -19.99 10.90 5.69
C PHE A 33 -18.59 10.79 6.30
N ASN A 34 -18.22 11.79 7.10
CA ASN A 34 -16.95 11.84 7.83
C ASN A 34 -17.13 12.60 9.16
N ARG A 35 -16.10 12.59 10.01
CA ARG A 35 -16.00 13.43 11.23
C ARG A 35 -17.12 13.24 12.26
N LYS A 36 -17.81 12.09 12.20
CA LYS A 36 -18.87 11.69 13.14
C LYS A 36 -18.70 10.23 13.53
N SER A 37 -19.12 9.87 14.73
CA SER A 37 -19.04 8.50 15.24
C SER A 37 -19.87 7.50 14.43
N ASP A 38 -20.95 7.95 13.79
CA ASP A 38 -21.84 7.14 12.95
C ASP A 38 -21.45 7.14 11.46
N SER A 39 -20.36 7.83 11.08
CA SER A 39 -19.94 7.96 9.68
C SER A 39 -19.60 6.62 9.03
N LEU A 40 -18.90 5.73 9.74
CA LEU A 40 -18.54 4.40 9.24
C LEU A 40 -19.80 3.60 8.89
N GLN A 41 -20.75 3.50 9.82
CA GLN A 41 -21.98 2.74 9.62
C GLN A 41 -22.76 3.28 8.42
N LYS A 42 -22.93 4.60 8.34
CA LYS A 42 -23.65 5.23 7.22
C LYS A 42 -22.99 4.98 5.86
N ASN A 43 -21.66 5.03 5.81
CA ASN A 43 -20.92 4.72 4.58
C ASN A 43 -21.06 3.25 4.18
N GLN A 44 -21.05 2.33 5.16
CA GLN A 44 -21.27 0.90 4.92
C GLN A 44 -22.69 0.59 4.46
N ASP A 45 -23.70 1.24 5.06
CA ASP A 45 -25.10 1.10 4.64
C ASP A 45 -25.26 1.52 3.17
N LEU A 46 -24.73 2.70 2.81
CA LEU A 46 -24.74 3.18 1.41
C LEU A 46 -23.94 2.30 0.46
N GLU A 47 -22.81 1.75 0.91
CA GLU A 47 -22.02 0.80 0.13
C GLU A 47 -22.86 -0.43 -0.25
N PHE A 48 -23.56 -1.02 0.71
CA PHE A 48 -24.43 -2.18 0.47
C PHE A 48 -25.61 -1.85 -0.44
N ASP A 49 -26.28 -0.72 -0.21
CA ASP A 49 -27.43 -0.29 -1.02
C ASP A 49 -27.04 -0.07 -2.49
N ARG A 50 -25.91 0.60 -2.73
CA ARG A 50 -25.43 0.92 -4.09
C ARG A 50 -24.88 -0.29 -4.84
N ASN A 51 -24.36 -1.30 -4.14
CA ASN A 51 -23.60 -2.39 -4.76
C ASN A 51 -24.22 -3.78 -4.57
N ARG A 52 -25.48 -3.86 -4.12
CA ARG A 52 -26.16 -5.12 -3.79
C ARG A 52 -26.06 -6.17 -4.89
N GLU A 53 -26.33 -5.79 -6.14
CA GLU A 53 -26.26 -6.70 -7.30
C GLU A 53 -24.82 -7.24 -7.49
N ARG A 54 -23.82 -6.37 -7.44
CA ARG A 54 -22.39 -6.75 -7.55
C ARG A 54 -22.00 -7.71 -6.44
N PHE A 55 -22.42 -7.47 -5.20
CA PHE A 55 -22.10 -8.33 -4.07
C PHE A 55 -22.80 -9.70 -4.18
N GLN A 56 -24.04 -9.73 -4.67
CA GLN A 56 -24.74 -10.98 -4.97
C GLN A 56 -24.04 -11.77 -6.09
N PHE A 57 -23.59 -11.08 -7.14
CA PHE A 57 -22.84 -11.68 -8.24
C PHE A 57 -21.50 -12.26 -7.78
N LEU A 58 -20.70 -11.52 -7.03
CA LEU A 58 -19.44 -12.02 -6.47
C LEU A 58 -19.67 -13.20 -5.52
N LYS A 59 -20.66 -13.11 -4.64
CA LYS A 59 -21.04 -14.20 -3.72
C LYS A 59 -21.54 -15.45 -4.45
N TRP A 60 -22.22 -15.29 -5.58
CA TRP A 60 -22.54 -16.40 -6.47
C TRP A 60 -21.26 -16.98 -7.07
N GLY A 61 -20.35 -16.14 -7.57
CA GLY A 61 -19.07 -16.55 -8.14
C GLY A 61 -18.25 -17.41 -7.18
N SER A 62 -18.14 -17.01 -5.91
CA SER A 62 -17.40 -17.78 -4.91
C SER A 62 -18.01 -19.15 -4.56
N LYS A 63 -19.26 -19.39 -4.98
CA LYS A 63 -19.92 -20.70 -4.85
C LYS A 63 -19.88 -21.49 -6.16
N ALA A 64 -19.94 -20.78 -7.28
CA ALA A 64 -19.94 -21.36 -8.62
C ALA A 64 -18.55 -21.83 -9.05
N PHE A 65 -17.49 -21.21 -8.53
CA PHE A 65 -16.09 -21.54 -8.83
C PHE A 65 -15.37 -22.11 -7.61
N LYS A 66 -14.58 -23.17 -7.82
CA LYS A 66 -13.74 -23.78 -6.78
C LYS A 66 -12.58 -22.85 -6.40
N ASN A 67 -12.01 -23.07 -5.21
CA ASN A 67 -10.82 -22.36 -4.71
C ASN A 67 -10.97 -20.84 -4.57
N MET A 68 -12.18 -20.30 -4.67
CA MET A 68 -12.45 -18.88 -4.55
C MET A 68 -12.96 -18.55 -3.14
N ARG A 69 -12.20 -17.72 -2.42
CA ARG A 69 -12.59 -17.17 -1.12
C ARG A 69 -12.87 -15.68 -1.27
N ILE A 70 -13.97 -15.21 -0.67
CA ILE A 70 -14.30 -13.78 -0.60
C ILE A 70 -14.10 -13.29 0.83
N ILE A 71 -13.37 -12.20 0.95
CA ILE A 71 -13.31 -11.38 2.16
C ILE A 71 -14.39 -10.28 2.01
N PRO A 72 -15.38 -10.24 2.91
CA PRO A 72 -16.58 -9.42 2.74
C PRO A 72 -16.31 -7.91 2.92
N PRO A 73 -17.26 -7.04 2.52
CA PRO A 73 -17.16 -5.60 2.71
C PRO A 73 -16.90 -5.23 4.18
N GLY A 74 -16.14 -4.16 4.40
CA GLY A 74 -15.80 -3.68 5.75
C GLY A 74 -14.69 -4.46 6.48
N SER A 75 -14.04 -5.42 5.81
CA SER A 75 -12.96 -6.22 6.41
C SER A 75 -11.57 -5.58 6.32
N GLY A 76 -11.38 -4.64 5.38
CA GLY A 76 -10.08 -4.01 5.12
C GLY A 76 -9.80 -3.80 3.63
N ILE A 77 -8.57 -3.42 3.30
CA ILE A 77 -8.04 -3.21 1.94
C ILE A 77 -7.20 -4.42 1.55
N VAL A 78 -7.31 -4.85 0.29
CA VAL A 78 -6.74 -6.10 -0.25
C VAL A 78 -5.31 -6.36 0.17
N HIS A 79 -4.41 -5.38 0.02
CA HIS A 79 -2.97 -5.59 0.26
C HIS A 79 -2.62 -5.65 1.75
N GLN A 80 -3.35 -4.93 2.60
CA GLN A 80 -3.15 -5.02 4.06
C GLN A 80 -3.72 -6.34 4.59
N VAL A 81 -4.90 -6.75 4.13
CA VAL A 81 -5.46 -8.08 4.44
C VAL A 81 -4.53 -9.19 3.91
N ASN A 82 -3.88 -8.97 2.77
CA ASN A 82 -2.89 -9.91 2.25
C ASN A 82 -1.71 -10.07 3.20
N LEU A 83 -1.03 -8.97 3.58
CA LEU A 83 0.09 -9.00 4.51
C LEU A 83 -0.28 -9.60 5.88
N GLU A 84 -1.39 -9.15 6.46
CA GLU A 84 -1.76 -9.51 7.83
C GLU A 84 -2.37 -10.91 7.93
N TYR A 85 -3.00 -11.43 6.87
CA TYR A 85 -3.84 -12.64 6.96
C TYR A 85 -3.67 -13.63 5.80
N LEU A 86 -3.70 -13.19 4.54
CA LEU A 86 -3.75 -14.13 3.41
C LEU A 86 -2.37 -14.69 3.05
N ALA A 87 -1.28 -13.94 3.22
CA ALA A 87 0.06 -14.37 2.85
C ALA A 87 0.49 -15.64 3.59
N ARG A 88 0.97 -16.61 2.82
CA ARG A 88 1.46 -17.91 3.30
C ARG A 88 2.97 -17.90 3.52
N VAL A 89 3.71 -17.11 2.74
CA VAL A 89 5.18 -17.05 2.65
C VAL A 89 5.81 -18.36 2.13
N VAL A 90 5.43 -19.51 2.67
CA VAL A 90 5.73 -20.83 2.13
C VAL A 90 4.45 -21.66 2.13
N PHE A 91 4.07 -22.20 0.99
CA PHE A 91 3.00 -23.18 0.91
C PHE A 91 3.45 -24.52 1.47
N ASN A 92 2.55 -25.20 2.18
CA ASN A 92 2.62 -26.62 2.46
C ASN A 92 1.42 -27.30 1.79
N TYR A 93 1.65 -27.90 0.62
CA TYR A 93 0.56 -28.45 -0.20
C TYR A 93 0.94 -29.80 -0.79
N ASN A 94 0.10 -30.82 -0.56
CA ASN A 94 0.29 -32.19 -1.02
C ASN A 94 1.68 -32.79 -0.72
N GLY A 95 2.23 -32.47 0.46
CA GLY A 95 3.55 -32.97 0.89
C GLY A 95 4.75 -32.20 0.31
N PHE A 96 4.51 -31.12 -0.45
CA PHE A 96 5.54 -30.25 -0.99
C PHE A 96 5.53 -28.88 -0.32
N PHE A 97 6.74 -28.36 -0.09
CA PHE A 97 6.96 -26.98 0.32
C PHE A 97 7.50 -26.17 -0.86
N TYR A 98 6.92 -24.99 -1.08
CA TYR A 98 7.37 -24.06 -2.12
C TYR A 98 7.06 -22.61 -1.70
N PRO A 99 7.79 -21.61 -2.23
CA PRO A 99 7.57 -20.22 -1.86
C PRO A 99 6.16 -19.78 -2.26
N ASP A 100 5.55 -18.96 -1.41
CA ASP A 100 4.38 -18.19 -1.81
C ASP A 100 4.78 -17.21 -2.92
N SER A 101 3.92 -17.10 -3.93
CA SER A 101 4.03 -16.15 -5.03
C SER A 101 2.65 -15.95 -5.65
N LEU A 102 2.37 -14.77 -6.19
CA LEU A 102 1.06 -14.48 -6.74
C LEU A 102 1.09 -13.42 -7.84
N VAL A 103 -0.01 -13.37 -8.59
CA VAL A 103 -0.42 -12.17 -9.32
C VAL A 103 -1.77 -11.71 -8.81
N GLY A 104 -2.01 -10.41 -8.80
CA GLY A 104 -3.28 -9.83 -8.38
C GLY A 104 -3.86 -8.92 -9.45
N THR A 105 -5.18 -8.79 -9.47
CA THR A 105 -5.88 -7.88 -10.39
C THR A 105 -5.87 -6.43 -9.90
N ASP A 106 -4.75 -6.01 -9.31
CA ASP A 106 -4.51 -4.67 -8.77
C ASP A 106 -3.02 -4.36 -8.92
N SER A 107 -2.66 -3.15 -9.35
CA SER A 107 -1.26 -2.80 -9.63
C SER A 107 -0.37 -2.89 -8.39
N HIS A 108 -0.91 -2.59 -7.21
CA HIS A 108 -0.17 -2.50 -5.95
C HIS A 108 -0.03 -3.84 -5.24
N THR A 109 -0.35 -4.96 -5.89
CA THR A 109 -0.07 -6.32 -5.38
C THR A 109 1.41 -6.50 -5.00
N THR A 110 2.31 -5.74 -5.62
CA THR A 110 3.73 -5.64 -5.26
C THR A 110 3.99 -5.25 -3.81
N MET A 111 3.00 -4.71 -3.08
CA MET A 111 3.11 -4.48 -1.64
C MET A 111 3.53 -5.74 -0.85
N ILE A 112 3.13 -6.92 -1.32
CA ILE A 112 3.48 -8.18 -0.67
C ILE A 112 4.96 -8.55 -0.80
N ASP A 113 5.66 -7.96 -1.78
CA ASP A 113 7.10 -8.15 -2.00
C ASP A 113 7.93 -7.69 -0.79
N GLY A 114 7.38 -6.76 0.02
CA GLY A 114 7.98 -6.33 1.29
C GLY A 114 8.06 -7.41 2.37
N LEU A 115 7.27 -8.48 2.24
CA LEU A 115 7.30 -9.68 3.09
C LEU A 115 8.11 -10.83 2.45
N GLY A 116 8.73 -10.61 1.29
CA GLY A 116 9.51 -11.62 0.57
C GLY A 116 8.67 -12.62 -0.20
N VAL A 117 7.41 -12.30 -0.48
CA VAL A 117 6.53 -13.05 -1.37
C VAL A 117 6.56 -12.35 -2.73
N LEU A 118 7.02 -13.04 -3.77
CA LEU A 118 7.12 -12.41 -5.09
C LEU A 118 5.72 -12.30 -5.71
N GLY A 119 5.21 -11.08 -5.87
CA GLY A 119 3.94 -10.87 -6.55
C GLY A 119 3.74 -9.50 -7.15
N TRP A 120 2.94 -9.42 -8.21
CA TRP A 120 2.72 -8.18 -8.95
C TRP A 120 1.33 -8.08 -9.53
N GLY A 121 0.98 -6.87 -9.97
CA GLY A 121 -0.30 -6.59 -10.59
C GLY A 121 -0.36 -7.01 -12.05
N VAL A 122 -1.47 -7.63 -12.45
CA VAL A 122 -1.77 -8.02 -13.84
C VAL A 122 -3.20 -7.63 -14.22
N GLY A 123 -3.50 -7.63 -15.52
CA GLY A 123 -4.87 -7.45 -16.00
C GLY A 123 -5.77 -8.63 -15.65
N GLY A 124 -7.08 -8.39 -15.54
CA GLY A 124 -8.06 -9.43 -15.18
C GLY A 124 -8.00 -10.68 -16.09
N ILE A 125 -7.81 -10.50 -17.40
CA ILE A 125 -7.72 -11.59 -18.37
C ILE A 125 -6.48 -12.47 -18.12
N GLU A 126 -5.36 -11.87 -17.74
CA GLU A 126 -4.12 -12.60 -17.42
C GLU A 126 -4.28 -13.37 -16.11
N ALA A 127 -4.86 -12.75 -15.07
CA ALA A 127 -5.20 -13.44 -13.84
C ALA A 127 -6.19 -14.59 -14.06
N GLU A 128 -7.20 -14.42 -14.91
CA GLU A 128 -8.13 -15.48 -15.31
C GLU A 128 -7.41 -16.65 -15.98
N ALA A 129 -6.47 -16.38 -16.90
CA ALA A 129 -5.68 -17.41 -17.55
C ALA A 129 -4.81 -18.18 -16.54
N VAL A 130 -4.15 -17.48 -15.62
CA VAL A 130 -3.34 -18.09 -14.54
C VAL A 130 -4.21 -18.96 -13.63
N MET A 131 -5.39 -18.48 -13.25
CA MET A 131 -6.35 -19.29 -12.48
C MET A 131 -6.75 -20.57 -13.22
N LEU A 132 -6.76 -20.57 -14.55
CA LEU A 132 -7.05 -21.77 -15.35
C LEU A 132 -5.81 -22.65 -15.63
N GLY A 133 -4.67 -22.32 -15.02
CA GLY A 133 -3.43 -23.11 -15.10
C GLY A 133 -2.48 -22.68 -16.21
N GLN A 134 -2.74 -21.57 -16.89
CA GLN A 134 -1.80 -21.01 -17.87
C GLN A 134 -0.60 -20.38 -17.15
N PRO A 135 0.64 -20.79 -17.45
CA PRO A 135 1.82 -20.10 -16.92
C PRO A 135 1.90 -18.66 -17.44
N ILE A 136 2.40 -17.75 -16.60
CA ILE A 136 2.71 -16.38 -17.03
C ILE A 136 3.82 -16.43 -18.09
N SER A 137 3.62 -15.68 -19.18
CA SER A 137 4.61 -15.54 -20.25
C SER A 137 5.33 -14.21 -20.10
N MET A 138 6.57 -14.23 -19.64
CA MET A 138 7.39 -13.04 -19.49
C MET A 138 8.81 -13.27 -20.02
N VAL A 139 9.45 -12.19 -20.48
CA VAL A 139 10.89 -12.19 -20.73
C VAL A 139 11.58 -12.29 -19.37
N LEU A 140 12.64 -13.11 -19.27
CA LEU A 140 13.44 -13.17 -18.04
C LEU A 140 13.97 -11.76 -17.73
N PRO A 141 13.60 -11.15 -16.59
CA PRO A 141 13.84 -9.73 -16.37
C PRO A 141 15.29 -9.50 -15.92
N GLU A 142 15.82 -8.32 -16.26
CA GLU A 142 16.95 -7.76 -15.54
C GLU A 142 16.57 -7.43 -14.10
N VAL A 143 17.54 -7.45 -13.19
CA VAL A 143 17.33 -7.15 -11.76
C VAL A 143 18.23 -5.98 -11.35
N VAL A 144 17.61 -4.89 -10.93
CA VAL A 144 18.27 -3.71 -10.38
C VAL A 144 18.41 -3.89 -8.86
N GLY A 145 19.64 -4.03 -8.38
CA GLY A 145 19.93 -4.07 -6.94
C GLY A 145 19.82 -2.68 -6.33
N TYR A 146 18.90 -2.49 -5.39
CA TYR A 146 18.71 -1.23 -4.68
C TYR A 146 19.32 -1.29 -3.28
N LYS A 147 20.55 -0.78 -3.15
CA LYS A 147 21.31 -0.83 -1.90
C LYS A 147 20.87 0.26 -0.93
N LEU A 148 20.30 -0.14 0.20
CA LEU A 148 20.04 0.76 1.33
C LEU A 148 21.20 0.72 2.31
N HIS A 149 21.69 1.90 2.72
CA HIS A 149 22.68 2.03 3.78
C HIS A 149 22.44 3.29 4.60
N GLY A 150 23.24 3.50 5.65
CA GLY A 150 23.03 4.58 6.60
C GLY A 150 21.83 4.33 7.52
N THR A 151 21.43 5.36 8.24
CA THR A 151 20.31 5.33 9.20
C THR A 151 19.48 6.59 9.00
N PRO A 152 18.15 6.48 8.86
CA PRO A 152 17.30 7.66 8.71
C PRO A 152 17.29 8.49 10.00
N ASP A 153 17.13 9.81 9.89
CA ASP A 153 16.90 10.65 11.06
C ASP A 153 15.59 10.24 11.77
N LYS A 154 15.52 10.44 13.09
CA LYS A 154 14.37 10.04 13.92
C LYS A 154 13.03 10.69 13.52
N LEU A 155 13.05 11.77 12.76
CA LEU A 155 11.85 12.46 12.26
C LEU A 155 11.38 11.92 10.91
N ILE A 156 12.15 11.02 10.28
CA ILE A 156 11.84 10.43 8.97
C ILE A 156 10.84 9.29 9.13
N THR A 157 9.90 9.25 8.20
CA THR A 157 8.88 8.20 8.12
C THR A 157 9.13 7.25 6.94
N SER A 158 8.44 6.10 6.94
CA SER A 158 8.40 5.19 5.79
C SER A 158 7.89 5.88 4.53
N THR A 159 6.95 6.81 4.65
CA THR A 159 6.43 7.64 3.56
C THR A 159 7.54 8.47 2.92
N ASP A 160 8.39 9.10 3.72
CA ASP A 160 9.50 9.92 3.21
C ASP A 160 10.52 9.09 2.43
N ILE A 161 10.81 7.88 2.93
CA ILE A 161 11.70 6.93 2.27
C ILE A 161 11.10 6.50 0.93
N VAL A 162 9.84 6.06 0.88
CA VAL A 162 9.25 5.59 -0.37
C VAL A 162 9.10 6.69 -1.41
N LEU A 163 8.77 7.94 -1.03
CA LEU A 163 8.71 9.04 -1.98
C LEU A 163 10.10 9.39 -2.54
N THR A 164 11.15 9.22 -1.73
CA THR A 164 12.54 9.36 -2.18
C THR A 164 12.92 8.25 -3.15
N VAL A 165 12.59 6.99 -2.83
CA VAL A 165 12.81 5.83 -3.70
C VAL A 165 12.03 5.96 -5.01
N THR A 166 10.77 6.40 -4.95
CA THR A 166 9.90 6.56 -6.13
C THR A 166 10.48 7.57 -7.10
N LYS A 167 10.90 8.75 -6.62
CA LYS A 167 11.57 9.74 -7.46
C LYS A 167 12.86 9.19 -8.07
N HIS A 168 13.68 8.52 -7.26
CA HIS A 168 14.98 8.02 -7.70
C HIS A 168 14.84 6.91 -8.76
N LEU A 169 14.05 5.87 -8.48
CA LEU A 169 13.84 4.76 -9.42
C LEU A 169 13.16 5.19 -10.71
N ARG A 170 12.29 6.21 -10.66
CA ARG A 170 11.71 6.79 -11.87
C ARG A 170 12.77 7.47 -12.75
N GLN A 171 13.80 8.07 -12.16
CA GLN A 171 14.94 8.66 -12.87
C GLN A 171 15.88 7.58 -13.43
N VAL A 172 16.07 6.49 -12.69
CA VAL A 172 16.88 5.33 -13.12
C VAL A 172 16.24 4.61 -14.32
N GLY A 173 14.91 4.52 -14.35
CA GLY A 173 14.17 3.87 -15.43
C GLY A 173 14.18 2.34 -15.30
N VAL A 174 13.26 1.82 -14.50
CA VAL A 174 13.18 0.39 -14.15
C VAL A 174 12.00 -0.34 -14.78
N VAL A 175 11.42 0.21 -15.85
CA VAL A 175 10.29 -0.40 -16.57
C VAL A 175 10.66 -1.76 -17.16
N GLY A 176 9.84 -2.78 -16.85
CA GLY A 176 10.05 -4.16 -17.30
C GLY A 176 11.15 -4.91 -16.56
N LYS A 177 11.66 -4.36 -15.45
CA LYS A 177 12.72 -4.96 -14.62
C LYS A 177 12.19 -5.29 -13.23
N PHE A 178 12.91 -6.16 -12.54
CA PHE A 178 12.77 -6.30 -11.09
C PHE A 178 13.68 -5.30 -10.38
N VAL A 179 13.22 -4.80 -9.24
CA VAL A 179 14.06 -4.12 -8.26
C VAL A 179 14.14 -5.03 -7.05
N GLU A 180 15.36 -5.35 -6.60
CA GLU A 180 15.56 -6.14 -5.38
C GLU A 180 16.40 -5.33 -4.39
N PHE A 181 15.87 -5.19 -3.17
CA PHE A 181 16.49 -4.38 -2.14
C PHE A 181 17.51 -5.19 -1.35
N PHE A 182 18.64 -4.57 -1.02
CA PHE A 182 19.69 -5.20 -0.23
C PHE A 182 20.51 -4.17 0.57
N GLY A 183 21.49 -4.65 1.34
CA GLY A 183 22.40 -3.82 2.12
C GLY A 183 21.96 -3.58 3.56
N PRO A 184 22.86 -3.03 4.39
CA PRO A 184 22.68 -2.95 5.85
C PRO A 184 21.54 -2.04 6.30
N GLY A 185 21.07 -1.13 5.43
CA GLY A 185 19.91 -0.29 5.70
C GLY A 185 18.60 -1.10 5.78
N VAL A 186 18.49 -2.23 5.09
CA VAL A 186 17.25 -3.03 5.03
C VAL A 186 16.93 -3.70 6.36
N ALA A 187 17.96 -4.13 7.11
CA ALA A 187 17.79 -4.78 8.41
C ALA A 187 17.16 -3.86 9.49
N GLN A 188 17.20 -2.53 9.27
CA GLN A 188 16.60 -1.53 10.15
C GLN A 188 15.11 -1.27 9.84
N LEU A 189 14.64 -1.69 8.65
CA LEU A 189 13.28 -1.47 8.20
C LEU A 189 12.36 -2.60 8.67
N SER A 190 11.24 -2.25 9.29
CA SER A 190 10.17 -3.21 9.60
C SER A 190 9.51 -3.73 8.31
N ILE A 191 8.77 -4.84 8.40
CA ILE A 191 7.99 -5.33 7.23
C ILE A 191 7.00 -4.29 6.73
N ALA A 192 6.41 -3.50 7.63
CA ALA A 192 5.52 -2.43 7.20
C ALA A 192 6.26 -1.34 6.41
N ASP A 193 7.51 -1.02 6.77
CA ASP A 193 8.32 -0.05 6.01
C ASP A 193 8.72 -0.60 4.64
N ARG A 194 9.11 -1.88 4.57
CA ARG A 194 9.42 -2.58 3.31
C ARG A 194 8.20 -2.66 2.41
N ALA A 195 7.05 -3.01 2.96
CA ALA A 195 5.78 -3.05 2.25
C ALA A 195 5.35 -1.67 1.74
N THR A 196 5.57 -0.60 2.51
CA THR A 196 5.35 0.78 2.02
C THR A 196 6.20 1.06 0.78
N ILE A 197 7.48 0.66 0.77
CA ILE A 197 8.39 0.86 -0.39
C ILE A 197 7.95 0.01 -1.60
N ALA A 198 7.63 -1.26 -1.36
CA ALA A 198 7.25 -2.21 -2.39
C ALA A 198 5.87 -1.92 -3.00
N ASN A 199 4.95 -1.36 -2.21
CA ASN A 199 3.62 -0.94 -2.66
C ASN A 199 3.72 0.04 -3.84
N MET A 200 4.62 1.02 -3.78
CA MET A 200 4.74 2.05 -4.82
C MET A 200 5.47 1.59 -6.10
N CYS A 201 5.67 0.28 -6.28
CA CYS A 201 6.33 -0.30 -7.46
C CYS A 201 5.78 0.19 -8.80
N PRO A 202 4.44 0.23 -9.00
CA PRO A 202 3.86 0.75 -10.23
C PRO A 202 4.19 2.24 -10.48
N GLU A 203 4.32 3.05 -9.43
CA GLU A 203 4.62 4.48 -9.54
C GLU A 203 6.03 4.75 -10.08
N TYR A 204 7.03 3.96 -9.68
CA TYR A 204 8.38 4.05 -10.26
C TYR A 204 8.57 3.17 -11.49
N GLY A 205 7.69 2.19 -11.72
CA GLY A 205 7.49 1.49 -12.98
C GLY A 205 8.10 0.09 -13.07
N ALA A 206 8.64 -0.46 -11.98
CA ALA A 206 9.17 -1.83 -11.98
C ALA A 206 8.03 -2.86 -12.01
N THR A 207 8.35 -4.11 -12.34
CA THR A 207 7.39 -5.21 -12.25
C THR A 207 7.27 -5.73 -10.82
N ALA A 208 8.38 -5.81 -10.09
CA ALA A 208 8.43 -6.25 -8.69
C ALA A 208 9.45 -5.41 -7.90
N ALA A 209 9.24 -5.30 -6.59
CA ALA A 209 10.05 -4.52 -5.66
C ALA A 209 10.39 -5.36 -4.42
N PHE A 210 11.31 -6.30 -4.61
CA PHE A 210 11.50 -7.48 -3.79
C PHE A 210 12.38 -7.24 -2.55
N PHE A 211 11.88 -7.69 -1.40
CA PHE A 211 12.64 -7.79 -0.15
C PHE A 211 12.68 -9.26 0.30
N PRO A 212 13.73 -10.03 -0.02
CA PRO A 212 13.90 -11.40 0.45
C PRO A 212 13.60 -11.61 1.95
N VAL A 213 13.04 -12.78 2.30
CA VAL A 213 12.65 -13.14 3.67
C VAL A 213 13.87 -13.21 4.59
N ASP A 214 13.82 -12.50 5.72
CA ASP A 214 14.85 -12.51 6.77
C ASP A 214 14.23 -12.75 8.17
N ASP A 215 15.02 -12.60 9.23
CA ASP A 215 14.53 -12.73 10.60
C ASP A 215 13.46 -11.69 10.97
N ILE A 216 13.46 -10.50 10.35
CA ILE A 216 12.43 -9.47 10.57
C ILE A 216 11.09 -9.94 9.95
N SER A 217 11.11 -10.60 8.79
CA SER A 217 9.93 -11.23 8.21
C SER A 217 9.33 -12.28 9.14
N VAL A 218 10.15 -13.16 9.72
CA VAL A 218 9.68 -14.20 10.66
C VAL A 218 9.05 -13.58 11.91
N LYS A 219 9.67 -12.53 12.48
CA LYS A 219 9.11 -11.79 13.63
C LYS A 219 7.77 -11.14 13.31
N TYR A 220 7.59 -10.63 12.10
CA TYR A 220 6.31 -10.07 11.67
C TYR A 220 5.22 -11.15 11.58
N LEU A 221 5.55 -12.32 11.02
CA LEU A 221 4.62 -13.45 10.97
C LEU A 221 4.19 -13.89 12.38
N GLU A 222 5.13 -13.95 13.32
CA GLU A 222 4.83 -14.21 14.74
C GLU A 222 3.91 -13.12 15.33
N GLN A 223 4.22 -11.85 15.11
CA GLN A 223 3.43 -10.71 15.59
C GLN A 223 2.00 -10.70 15.03
N THR A 224 1.80 -11.14 13.79
CA THR A 224 0.49 -11.27 13.15
C THR A 224 -0.25 -12.56 13.51
N GLY A 225 0.28 -13.34 14.46
CA GLY A 225 -0.36 -14.52 15.01
C GLY A 225 -0.29 -15.76 14.12
N ARG A 226 0.74 -15.88 13.26
CA ARG A 226 1.01 -17.14 12.55
C ARG A 226 1.47 -18.22 13.55
N GLU A 227 0.92 -19.42 13.40
CA GLU A 227 1.16 -20.53 14.32
C GLU A 227 2.64 -20.94 14.38
N PRO A 228 3.17 -21.35 15.56
CA PRO A 228 4.58 -21.73 15.72
C PRO A 228 5.05 -22.84 14.77
N GLU A 229 4.19 -23.82 14.46
CA GLU A 229 4.49 -24.88 13.49
C GLU A 229 4.71 -24.32 12.08
N THR A 230 3.93 -23.30 11.71
CA THR A 230 4.06 -22.61 10.42
C THR A 230 5.36 -21.84 10.31
N LEU A 231 5.72 -21.10 11.36
CA LEU A 231 6.99 -20.37 11.43
C LEU A 231 8.19 -21.31 11.33
N ALA A 232 8.10 -22.48 11.97
CA ALA A 232 9.15 -23.49 11.97
C ALA A 232 9.43 -24.04 10.57
N TYR A 233 8.40 -24.46 9.82
CA TYR A 233 8.63 -24.97 8.47
C TYR A 233 9.01 -23.88 7.48
N ILE A 234 8.47 -22.65 7.59
CA ILE A 234 8.85 -21.51 6.73
C ILE A 234 10.36 -21.27 6.83
N THR A 235 10.85 -21.11 8.06
CA THR A 235 12.27 -20.81 8.31
C THR A 235 13.17 -21.96 7.86
N LYS A 236 12.78 -23.19 8.19
CA LYS A 236 13.56 -24.39 7.83
C LYS A 236 13.63 -24.58 6.31
N TYR A 237 12.51 -24.42 5.61
CA TYR A 237 12.43 -24.52 4.17
C TYR A 237 13.33 -23.48 3.49
N LEU A 238 13.14 -22.20 3.80
CA LEU A 238 13.89 -21.11 3.16
C LEU A 238 15.39 -21.21 3.41
N LYS A 239 15.81 -21.64 4.61
CA LYS A 239 17.23 -21.90 4.89
C LYS A 239 17.77 -23.08 4.09
N ALA A 240 17.00 -24.16 3.98
CA ALA A 240 17.41 -25.36 3.23
C ALA A 240 17.50 -25.11 1.72
N THR A 241 16.68 -24.21 1.18
CA THR A 241 16.67 -23.85 -0.25
C THR A 241 17.51 -22.63 -0.62
N GLY A 242 18.19 -22.01 0.36
CA GLY A 242 19.03 -20.83 0.11
C GLY A 242 18.24 -19.54 -0.17
N MET A 243 16.99 -19.45 0.30
CA MET A 243 16.08 -18.30 0.11
C MET A 243 15.83 -17.52 1.41
N PHE A 244 16.61 -17.78 2.47
CA PHE A 244 16.57 -17.04 3.73
C PHE A 244 17.73 -16.06 3.80
N ARG A 245 17.43 -14.77 3.89
CA ARG A 245 18.39 -13.67 3.72
C ARG A 245 18.96 -13.18 5.03
N ASP A 246 20.25 -12.89 5.03
CA ASP A 246 20.90 -12.00 6.01
C ASP A 246 21.42 -10.75 5.30
N TYR A 247 20.69 -9.63 5.44
CA TYR A 247 21.05 -8.34 4.82
C TYR A 247 22.34 -7.72 5.34
N ASN A 248 22.89 -8.20 6.47
CA ASN A 248 24.18 -7.77 6.99
C ASN A 248 25.33 -8.60 6.43
N ASN A 249 25.04 -9.73 5.78
CA ASN A 249 26.03 -10.59 5.16
C ASN A 249 26.19 -10.25 3.67
N THR A 250 27.17 -9.39 3.37
CA THR A 250 27.50 -9.00 1.99
C THR A 250 27.95 -10.16 1.10
N ALA A 251 28.43 -11.28 1.66
CA ALA A 251 28.78 -12.46 0.87
C ALA A 251 27.57 -13.20 0.30
N GLN A 252 26.35 -12.87 0.77
CA GLN A 252 25.09 -13.35 0.22
C GLN A 252 24.44 -12.34 -0.75
N ASP A 253 25.06 -11.18 -1.00
CA ASP A 253 24.53 -10.21 -1.97
C ASP A 253 24.52 -10.83 -3.38
N PRO A 254 23.38 -10.84 -4.09
CA PRO A 254 23.30 -11.35 -5.46
C PRO A 254 24.13 -10.52 -6.47
N ASP A 255 24.50 -11.15 -7.58
CA ASP A 255 25.05 -10.47 -8.75
C ASP A 255 23.93 -9.80 -9.55
N PHE A 256 23.62 -8.55 -9.21
CA PHE A 256 22.59 -7.76 -9.89
C PHE A 256 23.05 -7.24 -11.26
N THR A 257 22.11 -6.97 -12.16
CA THR A 257 22.40 -6.37 -13.48
C THR A 257 23.05 -5.00 -13.34
N GLN A 258 22.57 -4.19 -12.39
CA GLN A 258 23.18 -2.94 -11.97
C GLN A 258 22.81 -2.67 -10.51
N VAL A 259 23.63 -1.85 -9.84
CA VAL A 259 23.38 -1.43 -8.45
C VAL A 259 23.17 0.07 -8.38
N VAL A 260 22.06 0.46 -7.77
CA VAL A 260 21.78 1.85 -7.37
C VAL A 260 21.71 1.91 -5.84
N GLN A 261 22.01 3.07 -5.26
CA GLN A 261 22.17 3.18 -3.81
C GLN A 261 21.37 4.35 -3.24
N LEU A 262 20.91 4.21 -1.99
CA LEU A 262 20.32 5.27 -1.21
C LEU A 262 20.91 5.26 0.20
N ASP A 263 21.51 6.38 0.57
CA ASP A 263 21.85 6.68 1.95
C ASP A 263 20.60 7.18 2.68
N LEU A 264 20.10 6.40 3.63
CA LEU A 264 18.93 6.74 4.44
C LEU A 264 19.15 8.02 5.25
N GLY A 265 20.40 8.39 5.57
CA GLY A 265 20.72 9.65 6.24
C GLY A 265 20.47 10.90 5.38
N THR A 266 20.27 10.76 4.07
CA THR A 266 19.96 11.87 3.15
C THR A 266 18.46 12.11 2.98
N VAL A 267 17.62 11.22 3.53
CA VAL A 267 16.16 11.36 3.47
C VAL A 267 15.75 12.52 4.37
N VAL A 268 14.89 13.38 3.83
CA VAL A 268 14.27 14.50 4.57
C VAL A 268 12.76 14.36 4.54
N PRO A 269 12.03 14.90 5.54
CA PRO A 269 10.58 14.92 5.50
C PRO A 269 10.10 15.54 4.20
N CYS A 270 9.20 14.88 3.49
CA CYS A 270 8.78 15.29 2.15
C CYS A 270 7.31 14.95 1.86
N CYS A 271 6.77 15.64 0.86
CA CYS A 271 5.52 15.30 0.19
C CYS A 271 5.80 15.06 -1.28
N SER A 272 4.79 14.63 -2.06
CA SER A 272 4.91 14.55 -3.51
C SER A 272 3.69 15.17 -4.19
N GLY A 273 3.92 15.96 -5.23
CA GLY A 273 2.85 16.64 -5.94
C GLY A 273 3.29 17.90 -6.71
N PRO A 274 2.31 18.73 -7.13
CA PRO A 274 0.88 18.61 -6.83
C PRO A 274 0.13 17.59 -7.69
N LYS A 275 0.76 17.01 -8.73
CA LYS A 275 0.04 16.21 -9.75
C LYS A 275 0.62 14.83 -10.06
N ARG A 276 1.81 14.46 -9.53
CA ARG A 276 2.40 13.13 -9.77
C ARG A 276 3.11 12.58 -8.53
N PRO A 277 3.16 11.24 -8.34
CA PRO A 277 3.82 10.59 -7.20
C PRO A 277 5.33 10.82 -7.11
N GLN A 278 6.02 10.95 -8.25
CA GLN A 278 7.48 11.16 -8.30
C GLN A 278 7.90 12.62 -8.11
N ASP A 279 6.96 13.56 -8.04
CA ASP A 279 7.23 14.99 -7.86
C ASP A 279 7.50 15.31 -6.38
N ARG A 280 8.56 14.71 -5.82
CA ARG A 280 8.96 14.88 -4.42
C ARG A 280 9.37 16.32 -4.12
N ILE A 281 8.81 16.87 -3.04
CA ILE A 281 9.06 18.20 -2.49
C ILE A 281 9.42 18.05 -1.02
N PRO A 282 10.60 18.49 -0.56
CA PRO A 282 10.90 18.58 0.88
C PRO A 282 9.83 19.39 1.62
N VAL A 283 9.45 18.99 2.84
CA VAL A 283 8.44 19.71 3.63
C VAL A 283 8.87 21.17 3.87
N SER A 284 10.18 21.43 4.00
CA SER A 284 10.75 22.78 4.11
C SER A 284 10.42 23.67 2.90
N ASP A 285 10.22 23.08 1.73
CA ASP A 285 10.11 23.78 0.46
C ASP A 285 8.66 23.81 -0.06
N MET A 286 7.74 23.10 0.60
CA MET A 286 6.33 22.96 0.20
C MET A 286 5.65 24.30 -0.13
N LYS A 287 5.85 25.32 0.72
CA LYS A 287 5.24 26.65 0.50
C LYS A 287 5.81 27.30 -0.77
N MET A 288 7.13 27.37 -0.87
CA MET A 288 7.84 27.98 -2.00
C MET A 288 7.51 27.26 -3.33
N ASP A 289 7.49 25.94 -3.31
CA ASP A 289 7.16 25.12 -4.48
C ASP A 289 5.70 25.36 -4.93
N PHE A 290 4.76 25.41 -3.99
CA PHE A 290 3.35 25.66 -4.30
C PHE A 290 3.13 27.07 -4.86
N GLU A 291 3.72 28.11 -4.24
CA GLU A 291 3.66 29.50 -4.73
C GLU A 291 4.27 29.60 -6.14
N SER A 292 5.40 28.94 -6.38
CA SER A 292 6.00 28.84 -7.73
C SER A 292 5.06 28.15 -8.72
N CYS A 293 4.37 27.09 -8.31
CA CYS A 293 3.39 26.38 -9.13
C CYS A 293 2.17 27.25 -9.49
N LEU A 294 1.79 28.25 -8.69
CA LEU A 294 0.63 29.11 -9.00
C LEU A 294 0.79 29.82 -10.34
N GLY A 295 1.92 30.51 -10.54
CA GLY A 295 2.19 31.27 -11.77
C GLY A 295 2.74 30.46 -12.95
N ALA A 296 3.30 29.28 -12.69
CA ALA A 296 3.91 28.46 -13.73
C ALA A 296 2.88 27.99 -14.78
N LYS A 297 3.32 27.86 -16.05
CA LYS A 297 2.50 27.38 -17.16
C LYS A 297 1.82 26.06 -16.82
N GLN A 298 0.56 25.90 -17.26
CA GLN A 298 -0.22 24.71 -16.94
C GLN A 298 0.54 23.43 -17.31
N GLY A 299 0.75 22.58 -16.30
CA GLY A 299 1.52 21.35 -16.40
C GLY A 299 1.58 20.64 -15.06
N PHE A 300 2.47 19.66 -14.87
CA PHE A 300 2.58 18.94 -13.60
C PHE A 300 2.95 19.85 -12.41
N LYS A 301 3.77 20.87 -12.67
CA LYS A 301 4.26 21.87 -11.70
C LYS A 301 3.74 23.28 -12.01
N GLY A 302 2.52 23.39 -12.53
CA GLY A 302 1.95 24.69 -12.88
C GLY A 302 0.43 24.71 -12.95
N PHE A 303 -0.14 25.77 -12.39
CA PHE A 303 -1.58 26.04 -12.34
C PHE A 303 -2.01 27.17 -13.28
N GLN A 304 -1.07 27.98 -13.77
CA GLN A 304 -1.32 29.10 -14.68
C GLN A 304 -2.32 30.13 -14.14
N VAL A 305 -2.19 30.46 -12.86
CA VAL A 305 -2.91 31.53 -12.18
C VAL A 305 -2.15 32.84 -12.42
N ALA A 306 -2.86 33.86 -12.89
CA ALA A 306 -2.28 35.20 -13.08
C ALA A 306 -1.71 35.74 -11.75
N PRO A 307 -0.51 36.37 -11.74
CA PRO A 307 0.16 36.82 -10.51
C PRO A 307 -0.72 37.66 -9.58
N GLU A 308 -1.54 38.55 -10.14
CA GLU A 308 -2.48 39.39 -9.41
C GLU A 308 -3.59 38.61 -8.65
N ARG A 309 -3.74 37.31 -8.90
CA ARG A 309 -4.68 36.42 -8.23
C ARG A 309 -4.03 35.45 -7.25
N HIS A 310 -2.71 35.49 -7.05
CA HIS A 310 -2.01 34.55 -6.16
C HIS A 310 -2.49 34.68 -4.70
N ASP A 311 -2.83 35.90 -4.27
CA ASP A 311 -3.37 36.18 -2.94
C ASP A 311 -4.91 36.14 -2.87
N ALA A 312 -5.58 35.62 -3.91
CA ALA A 312 -7.04 35.55 -3.93
C ALA A 312 -7.56 34.70 -2.78
N ALA A 313 -8.52 35.28 -2.03
CA ALA A 313 -9.17 34.65 -0.90
C ALA A 313 -10.69 34.91 -0.95
N VAL A 314 -11.49 33.87 -0.74
CA VAL A 314 -12.95 33.93 -0.85
C VAL A 314 -13.59 33.57 0.50
N PRO A 315 -14.45 34.44 1.06
CA PRO A 315 -15.20 34.13 2.27
C PRO A 315 -16.34 33.15 1.96
N PHE A 316 -16.68 32.30 2.92
CA PHE A 316 -17.83 31.39 2.84
C PHE A 316 -18.37 31.06 4.23
N GLN A 317 -19.65 30.68 4.28
CA GLN A 317 -20.32 30.31 5.53
C GLN A 317 -20.32 28.78 5.71
N PHE A 318 -19.93 28.30 6.89
CA PHE A 318 -20.01 26.89 7.27
C PHE A 318 -20.38 26.75 8.75
N GLY A 319 -21.44 26.00 9.05
CA GLY A 319 -21.88 25.79 10.43
C GLY A 319 -22.20 27.10 11.17
N GLY A 320 -22.74 28.10 10.48
CA GLY A 320 -23.08 29.41 11.06
C GLY A 320 -21.89 30.32 11.38
N LYS A 321 -20.68 30.00 10.89
CA LYS A 321 -19.48 30.85 11.01
C LYS A 321 -18.89 31.13 9.62
N GLU A 322 -18.33 32.32 9.47
CA GLU A 322 -17.58 32.70 8.27
C GLU A 322 -16.15 32.16 8.33
N TYR A 323 -15.67 31.64 7.21
CA TYR A 323 -14.30 31.22 6.99
C TYR A 323 -13.81 31.76 5.65
N THR A 324 -12.49 31.71 5.43
CA THR A 324 -11.87 32.15 4.18
C THR A 324 -11.09 30.99 3.56
N LEU A 325 -11.27 30.79 2.25
CA LEU A 325 -10.45 29.91 1.42
C LEU A 325 -9.55 30.74 0.51
N GLY A 326 -8.24 30.55 0.63
CA GLY A 326 -7.26 31.04 -0.34
C GLY A 326 -6.56 29.89 -1.06
N HIS A 327 -5.71 30.22 -2.03
CA HIS A 327 -4.84 29.24 -2.67
C HIS A 327 -3.97 28.51 -1.62
N GLY A 328 -3.87 27.18 -1.76
CA GLY A 328 -3.14 26.32 -0.81
C GLY A 328 -3.94 25.90 0.43
N SER A 329 -5.20 26.34 0.56
CA SER A 329 -6.07 25.87 1.66
C SER A 329 -6.33 24.36 1.55
N VAL A 330 -6.05 23.64 2.64
CA VAL A 330 -6.39 22.22 2.73
C VAL A 330 -7.90 22.07 2.89
N VAL A 331 -8.54 21.37 1.96
CA VAL A 331 -9.98 21.06 2.00
C VAL A 331 -10.27 19.57 2.21
N ILE A 332 -9.30 18.71 1.94
CA ILE A 332 -9.33 17.26 2.20
C ILE A 332 -8.04 16.90 2.93
N ALA A 333 -8.16 16.18 4.05
CA ALA A 333 -7.04 15.64 4.80
C ALA A 333 -7.38 14.20 5.22
N ALA A 334 -6.93 13.24 4.41
CA ALA A 334 -7.31 11.84 4.56
C ALA A 334 -6.11 10.97 4.95
N ILE A 335 -6.22 10.23 6.05
CA ILE A 335 -5.34 9.11 6.35
C ILE A 335 -5.98 7.88 5.71
N THR A 336 -5.44 7.46 4.56
CA THR A 336 -6.00 6.43 3.70
C THR A 336 -4.87 5.60 3.05
N SER A 337 -5.25 4.69 2.16
CA SER A 337 -4.38 3.76 1.43
C SER A 337 -3.77 2.65 2.29
N CYS A 338 -3.71 1.44 1.74
CA CYS A 338 -2.95 0.33 2.32
C CYS A 338 -1.46 0.66 2.47
N THR A 339 -0.90 1.54 1.61
CA THR A 339 0.51 1.98 1.62
C THR A 339 0.98 2.42 3.01
N ASN A 340 0.13 3.15 3.74
CA ASN A 340 0.47 3.73 5.05
C ASN A 340 -0.34 3.15 6.20
N THR A 341 -1.61 2.77 5.97
CA THR A 341 -2.47 2.26 7.06
C THR A 341 -2.06 0.88 7.57
N SER A 342 -1.30 0.13 6.77
CA SER A 342 -0.64 -1.12 7.18
C SER A 342 0.56 -0.91 8.11
N ASN A 343 1.01 0.34 8.31
CA ASN A 343 2.23 0.66 9.03
C ASN A 343 1.94 1.29 10.40
N PRO A 344 2.08 0.52 11.51
CA PRO A 344 1.83 1.03 12.85
C PRO A 344 2.69 2.23 13.22
N SER A 345 3.89 2.39 12.66
CA SER A 345 4.80 3.50 12.98
C SER A 345 4.19 4.84 12.62
N VAL A 346 3.66 4.98 11.39
CA VAL A 346 3.03 6.24 10.94
C VAL A 346 1.62 6.41 11.51
N MET A 347 0.89 5.32 11.74
CA MET A 347 -0.46 5.37 12.31
C MET A 347 -0.46 5.76 13.79
N LEU A 348 0.41 5.15 14.60
CA LEU A 348 0.63 5.58 15.98
C LEU A 348 1.30 6.94 16.04
N GLY A 349 2.24 7.24 15.13
CA GLY A 349 2.83 8.57 14.99
C GLY A 349 1.76 9.66 14.78
N ALA A 350 0.80 9.43 13.90
CA ALA A 350 -0.34 10.32 13.67
C ALA A 350 -1.22 10.49 14.92
N GLY A 351 -1.52 9.39 15.62
CA GLY A 351 -2.29 9.44 16.87
C GLY A 351 -1.57 10.17 18.01
N LEU A 352 -0.26 9.95 18.16
CA LEU A 352 0.57 10.65 19.14
C LEU A 352 0.69 12.14 18.82
N LEU A 353 0.82 12.51 17.55
CA LEU A 353 0.77 13.89 17.10
C LEU A 353 -0.59 14.53 17.42
N ALA A 354 -1.69 13.81 17.15
CA ALA A 354 -3.03 14.28 17.48
C ALA A 354 -3.19 14.54 18.98
N LYS A 355 -2.73 13.62 19.82
CA LYS A 355 -2.72 13.77 21.27
C LYS A 355 -1.95 15.03 21.69
N LYS A 356 -0.73 15.22 21.18
CA LYS A 356 0.07 16.41 21.45
C LYS A 356 -0.64 17.69 20.98
N ALA A 357 -1.20 17.70 19.78
CA ALA A 357 -1.91 18.85 19.25
C ALA A 357 -3.08 19.29 20.16
N ILE A 358 -3.86 18.34 20.66
CA ILE A 358 -4.92 18.60 21.63
C ILE A 358 -4.37 19.12 22.97
N GLU A 359 -3.29 18.53 23.50
CA GLU A 359 -2.62 19.01 24.71
C GLU A 359 -2.16 20.48 24.58
N TYR A 360 -1.79 20.91 23.37
CA TYR A 360 -1.42 22.29 23.04
C TYR A 360 -2.61 23.19 22.60
N GLY A 361 -3.85 22.71 22.71
CA GLY A 361 -5.05 23.49 22.40
C GLY A 361 -5.29 23.73 20.89
N LEU A 362 -4.65 22.96 20.02
CA LEU A 362 -4.86 23.02 18.58
C LEU A 362 -6.16 22.34 18.16
N SER A 363 -6.73 22.77 17.04
CA SER A 363 -7.93 22.16 16.44
C SER A 363 -7.90 22.24 14.92
N VAL A 364 -8.67 21.37 14.26
CA VAL A 364 -8.87 21.41 12.81
C VAL A 364 -10.13 22.19 12.48
N LYS A 365 -10.04 23.09 11.50
CA LYS A 365 -11.19 23.89 11.04
C LYS A 365 -12.32 22.96 10.54
N PRO A 366 -13.58 23.23 10.91
CA PRO A 366 -14.62 22.21 10.81
C PRO A 366 -15.13 21.92 9.40
N TYR A 367 -14.80 22.78 8.43
CA TYR A 367 -15.14 22.58 7.02
C TYR A 367 -14.16 21.64 6.30
N ILE A 368 -13.00 21.33 6.91
CA ILE A 368 -12.01 20.43 6.30
C ILE A 368 -12.58 19.02 6.32
N LYS A 369 -12.60 18.35 5.16
CA LYS A 369 -13.04 16.96 5.06
C LYS A 369 -11.93 16.03 5.54
N THR A 370 -11.84 15.87 6.86
CA THR A 370 -10.95 14.90 7.52
C THR A 370 -11.52 13.49 7.42
N SER A 371 -10.66 12.48 7.23
CA SER A 371 -11.09 11.07 7.26
C SER A 371 -9.95 10.14 7.65
N LEU A 372 -10.31 9.04 8.31
CA LEU A 372 -9.45 7.90 8.61
C LEU A 372 -10.09 6.66 7.98
N SER A 373 -9.39 6.03 7.04
CA SER A 373 -9.87 4.84 6.30
C SER A 373 -8.85 3.71 6.43
N PRO A 374 -8.85 2.98 7.57
CA PRO A 374 -7.86 1.94 7.82
C PRO A 374 -8.01 0.75 6.88
N GLY A 375 -6.90 0.17 6.44
CA GLY A 375 -6.92 -1.04 5.61
C GLY A 375 -7.13 -2.34 6.37
N SER A 376 -7.30 -2.31 7.70
CA SER A 376 -7.84 -3.44 8.48
C SER A 376 -8.39 -2.97 9.84
N GLY A 377 -9.16 -3.84 10.50
CA GLY A 377 -9.66 -3.60 11.86
C GLY A 377 -8.56 -3.50 12.92
N VAL A 378 -7.36 -4.05 12.66
CA VAL A 378 -6.21 -4.05 13.58
C VAL A 378 -5.76 -2.62 13.89
N VAL A 379 -5.80 -1.74 12.88
CA VAL A 379 -5.47 -0.32 13.02
C VAL A 379 -6.35 0.36 14.05
N THR A 380 -7.66 0.25 13.87
CA THR A 380 -8.65 0.78 14.82
C THR A 380 -8.43 0.21 16.22
N TYR A 381 -8.09 -1.08 16.32
CA TYR A 381 -7.86 -1.75 17.60
C TYR A 381 -6.67 -1.15 18.37
N TYR A 382 -5.48 -1.07 17.76
CA TYR A 382 -4.32 -0.53 18.49
C TYR A 382 -4.41 0.98 18.73
N LEU A 383 -5.07 1.76 17.85
CA LEU A 383 -5.31 3.19 18.09
C LEU A 383 -6.21 3.41 19.30
N LYS A 384 -7.23 2.57 19.48
CA LYS A 384 -8.09 2.58 20.67
C LYS A 384 -7.33 2.13 21.91
N LYS A 385 -6.59 1.02 21.83
CA LYS A 385 -5.85 0.47 22.99
C LYS A 385 -4.72 1.37 23.48
N SER A 386 -4.07 2.10 22.59
CA SER A 386 -3.06 3.11 22.95
C SER A 386 -3.66 4.43 23.49
N GLY A 387 -4.99 4.60 23.43
CA GLY A 387 -5.68 5.79 23.91
C GLY A 387 -5.55 7.02 23.01
N VAL A 388 -5.10 6.86 21.76
CA VAL A 388 -4.92 7.98 20.83
C VAL A 388 -6.11 8.19 19.89
N MET A 389 -7.00 7.21 19.76
CA MET A 389 -8.16 7.29 18.86
C MET A 389 -9.12 8.44 19.21
N ASP A 390 -9.30 8.73 20.49
CA ASP A 390 -10.18 9.82 20.93
C ASP A 390 -9.61 11.18 20.53
N CYS A 391 -8.28 11.36 20.66
CA CYS A 391 -7.59 12.56 20.22
C CYS A 391 -7.67 12.74 18.70
N MET A 392 -7.51 11.65 17.93
CA MET A 392 -7.72 11.70 16.47
C MET A 392 -9.15 12.11 16.14
N SER A 393 -10.14 11.49 16.77
CA SER A 393 -11.57 11.78 16.57
C SER A 393 -11.93 13.24 16.90
N GLN A 394 -11.27 13.85 17.89
CA GLN A 394 -11.45 15.26 18.24
C GLN A 394 -10.93 16.21 17.14
N LEU A 395 -9.87 15.82 16.42
CA LEU A 395 -9.38 16.56 15.26
C LEU A 395 -10.22 16.27 13.99
N GLY A 396 -10.99 15.18 14.00
CA GLY A 396 -12.01 14.83 13.02
C GLY A 396 -11.67 13.57 12.25
#